data_AF-A0A2H0M0T0-F1
#
_entry.id   AF-A0A2H0M0T0-F1
#
_cell.length_a   1.000
_cell.length_b   1.000
_cell.length_c   1.000
_cell.angle_alpha   90.00
_cell.angle_beta   90.00
_cell.angle_gamma   90.00
#
_symmetry.space_group_name_H-M   'P 1'
#
loop_
_entity.id
_entity.type
_entity.pdbx_description
1 polymer ?
#
loop_
_entity_poly.entity_id
_entity_poly.type
_entity_poly.pdbx_seq_one_letter_code
_entity_poly.pdbx_strand_id
1 'polypeptide(L)'
;GYLWLGQKVSESNKLNGESFNFGPDYKVSESVRDLIKLFSDYFRGNNKWKYLTKKGGSKESLFLKVSSDKALKFLDWCAVLTFPDSIKMTAEWYEKYYKDKDKDMLDFTIGQINYYISKAQELKLAWAKV
;
A
#
# COMPACT_ATOMS: atom_id res chain seq x y z
N GLY A 1 -8.96 4.23 -2.70
CA GLY A 1 -9.23 5.45 -1.91
C GLY A 1 -9.66 6.59 -2.82
N TYR A 2 -8.70 7.34 -3.36
CA TYR A 2 -8.97 8.56 -4.13
C TYR A 2 -9.92 8.40 -5.33
N LEU A 3 -9.74 7.38 -6.18
CA LEU A 3 -10.64 7.14 -7.31
C LEU A 3 -12.08 6.86 -6.87
N TRP A 4 -12.25 6.10 -5.78
CA TRP A 4 -13.55 5.80 -5.21
C TRP A 4 -14.23 7.05 -4.62
N LEU A 5 -13.47 7.89 -3.92
CA LEU A 5 -13.95 9.19 -3.47
C LEU A 5 -14.36 10.07 -4.66
N GLY A 6 -13.55 10.12 -5.73
CA GLY A 6 -13.86 10.85 -6.95
C GLY A 6 -15.19 10.40 -7.58
N GLN A 7 -15.42 9.10 -7.67
CA GLN A 7 -16.70 8.55 -8.11
C GLN A 7 -17.85 8.95 -7.17
N LYS A 8 -17.67 8.88 -5.84
CA LYS A 8 -18.73 9.27 -4.89
C LYS A 8 -19.07 10.75 -4.96
N VAL A 9 -18.08 11.61 -5.20
CA VAL A 9 -18.28 13.05 -5.40
C VAL A 9 -18.98 13.34 -6.72
N SER A 10 -18.71 12.58 -7.79
CA SER A 10 -19.42 12.76 -9.06
C SER A 10 -20.88 12.29 -8.99
N GLU A 11 -21.18 11.28 -8.18
CA GLU A 11 -22.54 10.79 -7.92
C GLU A 11 -23.33 11.71 -6.96
N SER A 12 -22.66 12.42 -6.06
CA SER A 12 -23.30 13.29 -5.06
C SER A 12 -22.39 14.40 -4.53
N ASN A 13 -22.93 15.62 -4.44
CA ASN A 13 -22.20 16.77 -3.92
C ASN A 13 -21.98 16.74 -2.38
N LYS A 14 -22.50 15.73 -1.67
CA LYS A 14 -22.46 15.65 -0.19
C LYS A 14 -21.05 15.56 0.39
N LEU A 15 -20.09 15.03 -0.36
CA LEU A 15 -18.70 14.86 0.07
C LEU A 15 -17.76 15.89 -0.57
N ASN A 16 -18.29 16.84 -1.34
CA ASN A 16 -17.49 17.86 -2.00
C ASN A 16 -16.90 18.84 -0.98
N GLY A 17 -15.63 19.21 -1.14
CA GLY A 17 -14.90 20.09 -0.22
C GLY A 17 -14.42 19.42 1.08
N GLU A 18 -14.75 18.15 1.30
CA GLU A 18 -14.38 17.42 2.51
C GLU A 18 -12.99 16.78 2.40
N SER A 19 -12.19 16.86 3.46
CA SER A 19 -10.89 16.19 3.54
C SER A 19 -11.05 14.71 3.92
N PHE A 20 -10.26 13.83 3.29
CA PHE A 20 -10.21 12.40 3.56
C PHE A 20 -8.77 11.91 3.64
N ASN A 21 -8.48 11.10 4.66
CA ASN A 21 -7.24 10.34 4.75
C ASN A 21 -7.50 8.90 4.33
N PHE A 22 -6.51 8.30 3.68
CA PHE A 22 -6.48 6.90 3.30
C PHE A 22 -5.17 6.30 3.79
N GLY A 23 -5.24 5.32 4.66
CA GLY A 23 -4.09 4.68 5.28
C GLY A 23 -4.42 3.26 5.72
N PRO A 24 -3.40 2.51 6.17
CA PRO A 24 -3.59 1.17 6.71
C PRO A 24 -4.42 1.19 8.00
N ASP A 25 -4.87 0.01 8.43
CA ASP A 25 -5.50 -0.16 9.74
C ASP A 25 -4.56 0.38 10.84
N TYR A 26 -5.13 1.05 11.84
CA TYR A 26 -4.39 1.62 12.97
C TYR A 26 -3.56 0.59 13.75
N LYS A 27 -3.93 -0.69 13.67
CA LYS A 27 -3.22 -1.82 14.27
C LYS A 27 -1.92 -2.15 13.53
N VAL A 28 -1.79 -1.77 12.26
CA VAL A 28 -0.55 -1.97 11.50
C VAL A 28 0.49 -0.98 12.03
N SER A 29 1.56 -1.53 12.60
CA SER A 29 2.61 -0.78 13.28
C SER A 29 3.92 -1.56 13.24
N GLU A 30 4.48 -1.71 12.04
CA GLU A 30 5.68 -2.50 11.82
C GLU A 30 6.94 -1.64 11.86
N SER A 31 8.03 -2.20 12.36
CA SER A 31 9.31 -1.49 12.40
C SER A 31 10.00 -1.52 11.04
N VAL A 32 10.90 -0.57 10.80
CA VAL A 32 11.77 -0.58 9.60
C VAL A 32 12.61 -1.87 9.53
N ARG A 33 12.98 -2.43 10.69
CA ARG A 33 13.71 -3.70 10.75
C ARG A 33 12.89 -4.85 10.20
N ASP A 34 11.61 -4.94 10.60
CA ASP A 34 10.71 -6.00 10.16
C ASP A 34 10.39 -5.86 8.67
N LEU A 35 10.23 -4.61 8.20
CA LEU A 35 10.12 -4.28 6.78
C LEU A 35 11.32 -4.79 5.99
N ILE A 36 12.55 -4.44 6.37
CA ILE A 36 13.76 -4.84 5.64
C ILE A 36 13.93 -6.35 5.64
N LYS A 37 13.63 -7.02 6.77
CA LYS A 37 13.69 -8.48 6.86
C LYS A 37 12.73 -9.11 5.85
N LEU A 38 11.45 -8.73 5.89
CA LEU A 38 10.44 -9.31 5.01
C LEU A 38 10.69 -8.98 3.54
N PHE A 39 11.17 -7.77 3.24
CA PHE A 39 11.56 -7.40 1.87
C PHE A 39 12.73 -8.26 1.36
N SER A 40 13.72 -8.50 2.22
CA SER A 40 14.89 -9.33 1.87
C SER A 40 14.52 -10.78 1.60
N ASP A 41 13.45 -11.30 2.23
CA ASP A 41 12.96 -12.65 2.01
C ASP A 41 12.31 -12.80 0.61
N TYR A 42 11.65 -11.75 0.10
CA TYR A 42 11.00 -11.77 -1.22
C TYR A 42 11.92 -11.36 -2.37
N PHE A 43 12.85 -10.43 -2.15
CA PHE A 43 13.81 -10.01 -3.17
C PHE A 43 14.92 -11.06 -3.28
N ARG A 44 14.97 -11.92 -4.30
CA ARG A 44 15.90 -13.07 -4.33
C ARG A 44 17.36 -12.65 -4.48
N GLY A 45 18.29 -13.38 -3.86
CA GLY A 45 19.73 -13.14 -3.98
C GLY A 45 20.41 -12.84 -2.65
N ASN A 46 21.70 -12.49 -2.69
CA ASN A 46 22.51 -12.30 -1.49
C ASN A 46 22.31 -10.89 -0.90
N ASN A 47 21.14 -10.66 -0.30
CA ASN A 47 20.84 -9.38 0.31
C ASN A 47 21.48 -9.28 1.69
N LYS A 48 22.30 -8.24 1.88
CA LYS A 48 22.85 -7.88 3.18
C LYS A 48 22.45 -6.47 3.48
N TRP A 49 21.91 -6.26 4.67
CA TRP A 49 21.63 -4.92 5.19
C TRP A 49 22.46 -4.70 6.45
N LYS A 50 22.83 -3.44 6.69
CA LYS A 50 23.58 -3.01 7.86
C LYS A 50 22.88 -1.79 8.44
N TYR A 51 22.65 -1.82 9.74
CA TYR A 51 22.19 -0.63 10.46
C TYR A 51 23.35 0.37 10.59
N LEU A 52 23.18 1.57 10.02
CA LEU A 52 24.13 2.67 10.14
C LEU A 52 23.56 3.71 11.10
N THR A 53 24.20 3.90 12.25
CA THR A 53 23.81 4.95 13.19
C THR A 53 24.31 6.30 12.69
N LYS A 54 23.40 7.21 12.34
CA LYS A 54 23.74 8.64 12.10
C LYS A 54 23.44 9.41 13.38
N LYS A 55 24.46 9.88 14.11
CA LYS A 55 24.29 10.87 15.18
C LYS A 55 23.95 12.21 14.52
N GLY A 56 22.72 12.70 14.70
CA GLY A 56 22.31 14.05 14.26
C GLY A 56 21.38 14.11 13.04
N GLY A 57 20.27 13.35 13.06
CA GLY A 57 19.14 13.58 12.14
C GLY A 57 18.20 14.66 12.68
N SER A 58 17.58 15.43 11.78
CA SER A 58 16.47 16.34 12.09
C SER A 58 15.40 15.63 12.92
N LYS A 59 14.63 16.37 13.72
CA LYS A 59 13.46 15.80 14.43
C LYS A 59 12.46 15.26 13.41
N GLU A 60 12.50 13.97 13.14
CA GLU A 60 11.42 13.27 12.45
C GLU A 60 10.27 13.05 13.45
N SER A 61 9.04 13.17 12.97
CA SER A 61 7.88 12.74 13.74
C SER A 61 8.04 11.25 14.02
N LEU A 62 8.24 10.89 15.29
CA LEU A 62 8.54 9.52 15.72
C LEU A 62 7.52 8.50 15.19
N PHE A 63 6.27 8.92 15.03
CA PHE A 63 5.20 8.05 14.58
C PHE A 63 3.98 8.86 14.10
N LEU A 64 3.95 9.25 12.82
CA LEU A 64 2.78 9.90 12.24
C LEU A 64 1.79 8.84 11.75
N LYS A 65 0.60 8.81 12.35
CA LYS A 65 -0.54 8.00 11.89
C LYS A 65 -1.67 8.90 11.42
N VAL A 66 -2.29 8.53 10.30
CA VAL A 66 -3.50 9.18 9.79
C VAL A 66 -4.70 8.29 10.09
N SER A 67 -5.79 8.85 10.65
CA SER A 67 -7.04 8.11 10.82
C SER A 67 -7.79 8.04 9.50
N SER A 68 -8.17 6.84 9.08
CA SER A 68 -9.01 6.59 7.91
C SER A 68 -10.48 6.36 8.28
N ASP A 69 -10.89 6.65 9.53
CA ASP A 69 -12.24 6.35 10.02
C ASP A 69 -13.32 7.08 9.23
N LYS A 70 -13.01 8.29 8.73
CA LYS A 70 -13.92 9.03 7.85
C LYS A 70 -14.11 8.31 6.51
N ALA A 71 -13.04 7.78 5.93
CA ALA A 71 -13.14 6.99 4.70
C ALA A 71 -13.94 5.70 4.92
N LEU A 72 -13.73 5.01 6.04
CA LEU A 72 -14.54 3.85 6.40
C LEU A 72 -16.02 4.22 6.56
N LYS A 73 -16.32 5.25 7.36
CA LYS A 73 -17.69 5.65 7.68
C LYS A 73 -18.49 6.11 6.46
N PHE A 74 -17.90 6.93 5.60
CA PHE A 74 -18.64 7.59 4.50
C PHE A 74 -18.47 6.90 3.15
N LEU A 75 -17.41 6.11 2.96
CA LEU A 75 -17.10 5.47 1.69
C LEU A 75 -17.11 3.93 1.79
N ASP A 76 -17.31 3.36 2.97
CA ASP A 76 -17.13 1.91 3.22
C ASP A 76 -15.75 1.43 2.69
N TRP A 77 -14.73 2.27 2.89
CA TRP A 77 -13.38 2.05 2.39
C TRP A 77 -12.46 1.56 3.50
N CYS A 78 -11.64 0.55 3.18
CA CYS A 78 -10.50 0.13 3.99
C CYS A 78 -9.30 -0.23 3.09
N ALA A 79 -8.12 -0.40 3.70
CA ALA A 79 -6.94 -0.89 3.00
C ALA A 79 -7.10 -2.37 2.62
N VAL A 80 -6.72 -2.71 1.38
CA VAL A 80 -6.91 -4.06 0.82
C VAL A 80 -5.77 -5.00 1.17
N LEU A 81 -4.54 -4.50 1.03
CA LEU A 81 -3.33 -5.31 1.20
C LEU A 81 -2.92 -5.28 2.67
N THR A 82 -2.52 -6.43 3.18
CA THR A 82 -1.83 -6.50 4.46
C THR A 82 -0.41 -5.93 4.32
N PHE A 83 0.26 -5.70 5.45
CA PHE A 83 1.66 -5.32 5.43
C PHE A 83 2.54 -6.35 4.68
N PRO A 84 2.45 -7.66 4.94
CA PRO A 84 3.19 -8.65 4.17
C PRO A 84 2.88 -8.66 2.67
N ASP A 85 1.61 -8.52 2.28
CA ASP A 85 1.24 -8.46 0.86
C ASP A 85 1.90 -7.26 0.16
N SER A 86 1.86 -6.09 0.81
CA SER A 86 2.43 -4.85 0.28
C SER A 86 3.94 -4.96 0.10
N ILE A 87 4.64 -5.54 1.08
CA ILE A 87 6.10 -5.76 1.00
C ILE A 87 6.44 -6.76 -0.10
N LYS A 88 5.70 -7.87 -0.19
CA LYS A 88 5.88 -8.88 -1.24
C LYS A 88 5.72 -8.27 -2.63
N MET A 89 4.59 -7.62 -2.88
CA MET A 89 4.31 -7.00 -4.18
C MET A 89 5.37 -5.97 -4.56
N THR A 90 5.84 -5.17 -3.60
CA THR A 90 6.90 -4.18 -3.82
C THR A 90 8.23 -4.85 -4.17
N ALA A 91 8.64 -5.87 -3.41
CA ALA A 91 9.89 -6.59 -3.64
C ALA A 91 9.90 -7.32 -4.99
N GLU A 92 8.81 -8.02 -5.34
CA GLU A 92 8.68 -8.73 -6.61
C GLU A 92 8.69 -7.77 -7.81
N TRP A 93 8.04 -6.60 -7.70
CA TRP A 93 8.06 -5.60 -8.76
C TRP A 93 9.47 -5.07 -9.02
N TYR A 94 10.20 -4.70 -7.96
CA TYR A 94 11.57 -4.23 -8.11
C TYR A 94 12.52 -5.33 -8.57
N GLU A 95 12.34 -6.55 -8.08
CA GLU A 95 13.11 -7.70 -8.54
C GLU A 95 12.97 -7.86 -10.06
N LYS A 96 11.72 -7.91 -10.54
CA LYS A 96 11.46 -8.02 -11.98
C LYS A 96 12.08 -6.88 -12.75
N TYR A 97 11.88 -5.64 -12.28
CA TYR A 97 12.40 -4.46 -12.96
C TYR A 97 13.93 -4.47 -13.09
N TYR A 98 14.65 -4.90 -12.05
CA TYR A 98 16.12 -4.83 -12.03
C TYR A 98 16.83 -6.09 -12.55
N LYS A 99 16.19 -7.27 -12.48
CA LYS A 99 16.86 -8.55 -12.78
C LYS A 99 16.42 -9.21 -14.08
N ASP A 100 15.21 -8.92 -14.57
CA ASP A 100 14.74 -9.49 -15.83
C ASP A 100 15.16 -8.59 -17.01
N LYS A 101 15.96 -9.14 -17.93
CA LYS A 101 16.46 -8.41 -19.11
C LYS A 101 15.40 -8.19 -20.19
N ASP A 102 14.45 -9.12 -20.33
CA ASP A 102 13.35 -9.09 -21.30
C ASP A 102 12.01 -8.80 -20.60
N LYS A 103 11.95 -7.68 -19.89
CA LYS A 103 10.83 -7.34 -19.00
C LYS A 103 9.67 -6.67 -19.74
N ASP A 104 8.50 -7.31 -19.70
CA ASP A 104 7.23 -6.60 -19.84
C ASP A 104 6.75 -6.16 -18.45
N MET A 105 7.09 -4.92 -18.09
CA MET A 105 6.66 -4.32 -16.83
C MET A 105 5.22 -3.82 -16.88
N LEU A 106 4.67 -3.60 -18.08
CA LEU A 106 3.28 -3.20 -18.23
C LEU A 106 2.39 -4.37 -17.85
N ASP A 107 2.61 -5.54 -18.46
CA ASP A 107 1.87 -6.76 -18.17
C ASP A 107 2.01 -7.18 -16.70
N PHE A 108 3.21 -7.09 -16.13
CA PHE A 108 3.41 -7.40 -14.72
C PHE A 108 2.66 -6.44 -13.79
N THR A 109 2.68 -5.14 -14.09
CA THR A 109 1.97 -4.13 -13.29
C THR A 109 0.46 -4.30 -13.42
N ILE A 110 -0.04 -4.59 -14.62
CA ILE A 110 -1.46 -4.94 -14.84
C ILE A 110 -1.84 -6.19 -14.02
N GLY A 111 -0.98 -7.21 -13.98
CA GLY A 111 -1.17 -8.39 -13.14
C GLY A 111 -1.29 -8.04 -11.64
N GLN A 112 -0.44 -7.16 -11.14
CA GLN A 112 -0.51 -6.68 -9.75
C GLN A 112 -1.77 -5.85 -9.46
N ILE A 113 -2.23 -5.04 -10.42
CA ILE A 113 -3.51 -4.32 -10.32
C ILE A 113 -4.67 -5.31 -10.23
N ASN A 114 -4.69 -6.33 -11.09
CA ASN A 114 -5.73 -7.36 -11.07
C ASN A 114 -5.73 -8.16 -9.76
N TYR A 115 -4.55 -8.48 -9.22
CA TYR A 115 -4.42 -9.10 -7.90
C TYR A 115 -4.97 -8.20 -6.78
N TYR A 116 -4.66 -6.90 -6.82
CA TYR A 116 -5.24 -5.95 -5.86
C TYR A 116 -6.77 -5.90 -5.94
N ILE A 117 -7.33 -5.89 -7.16
CA ILE A 117 -8.78 -5.92 -7.38
C ILE A 117 -9.39 -7.22 -6.85
N SER A 118 -8.76 -8.38 -7.11
CA SER A 118 -9.27 -9.67 -6.62
C SER A 118 -9.27 -9.73 -5.10
N LYS A 119 -8.24 -9.19 -4.44
CA LYS A 119 -8.22 -9.07 -2.97
C LYS A 119 -9.31 -8.15 -2.44
N ALA A 120 -9.59 -7.05 -3.12
CA ALA A 120 -10.70 -6.18 -2.74
C ALA A 120 -12.07 -6.85 -2.94
N GLN A 121 -12.22 -7.70 -3.96
CA GLN A 121 -13.40 -8.53 -4.19
C GLN A 121 -13.59 -9.59 -3.10
N GLU A 122 -12.52 -10.28 -2.69
CA GLU A 122 -12.54 -11.23 -1.57
C GLU A 122 -13.01 -10.55 -0.27
N LEU A 123 -12.58 -9.29 -0.05
CA LEU A 123 -13.01 -8.44 1.06
C LEU A 123 -14.41 -7.81 0.87
N LYS A 124 -15.05 -8.03 -0.29
CA LYS A 124 -16.38 -7.53 -0.65
C LYS A 124 -16.51 -6.00 -0.58
N LEU A 125 -15.42 -5.28 -0.86
CA LEU A 125 -15.42 -3.82 -0.76
C LEU A 125 -16.38 -3.19 -1.77
N ALA A 126 -17.06 -2.12 -1.35
CA ALA A 126 -18.11 -1.47 -2.14
C ALA A 126 -17.68 -1.07 -3.56
N TRP A 127 -16.42 -0.67 -3.72
CA TRP A 127 -15.86 -0.23 -5.01
C TRP A 127 -15.36 -1.36 -5.91
N ALA A 128 -15.27 -2.59 -5.39
CA ALA A 128 -14.70 -3.74 -6.10
C ALA A 128 -15.76 -4.76 -6.54
N LYS A 129 -17.05 -4.48 -6.34
CA LYS A 129 -18.14 -5.39 -6.71
C LYS A 129 -18.19 -5.58 -8.24
N VAL A 130 -18.38 -6.83 -8.65
CA VAL A 130 -18.65 -7.24 -10.04
C VAL A 130 -20.12 -7.02 -10.37
#